data_AF-A0A960VKK0-F1
#
_entry.id   AF-A0A960VKK0-F1
#
_cell.length_a   1.000
_cell.length_b   1.000
_cell.length_c   1.000
_cell.angle_alpha   90.00
_cell.angle_beta   90.00
_cell.angle_gamma   90.00
#
_symmetry.space_group_name_H-M   'P 1'
#
loop_
_entity.id
_entity.type
_entity.pdbx_description
1 polymer ?
#
loop_
_entity_poly.entity_id
_entity_poly.type
_entity_poly.pdbx_seq_one_letter_code
_entity_poly.pdbx_strand_id
1 'polypeptide(L)'
;MRDGMTVIRTYLNMAEAELGRAQLEAMEIPALLVADNCGGMRPHMDLSGGVHLLVPDHEATAARALLEEAADGPATPAWTCPGCGEEIEAGFAACWQCGFARS
;
A
#
# COMPACT_ATOMS: atom_id res chain seq x y z
N MET A 1 22.08 16.94 -15.31
CA MET A 1 20.62 17.12 -15.33
C MET A 1 19.97 15.80 -15.66
N ARG A 2 19.37 15.16 -14.66
CA ARG A 2 18.17 14.30 -14.73
C ARG A 2 18.04 13.70 -13.34
N ASP A 3 17.62 14.55 -12.40
CA ASP A 3 17.00 14.05 -11.18
C ASP A 3 15.62 13.53 -11.65
N GLY A 4 15.65 12.32 -12.20
CA GLY A 4 14.53 11.70 -12.88
C GLY A 4 13.63 11.02 -11.86
N MET A 5 13.25 11.72 -10.80
CA MET A 5 12.33 11.21 -9.80
C MET A 5 10.93 11.71 -10.09
N THR A 6 9.94 10.84 -9.92
CA THR A 6 8.54 11.15 -10.14
C THR A 6 7.69 10.68 -8.97
N VAL A 7 6.65 11.44 -8.65
CA VAL A 7 5.72 11.10 -7.57
C VAL A 7 4.80 9.98 -8.04
N ILE A 8 4.80 8.88 -7.28
CA ILE A 8 3.94 7.72 -7.57
C ILE A 8 2.74 7.62 -6.63
N ARG A 9 2.82 8.19 -5.43
CA ARG A 9 1.74 8.20 -4.44
C ARG A 9 1.91 9.36 -3.45
N THR A 10 0.80 9.86 -2.91
CA THR A 10 0.77 10.84 -1.81
C THR A 10 0.02 10.24 -0.64
N TYR A 11 0.63 10.25 0.54
CA TYR A 11 0.09 9.73 1.78
C TYR A 11 -0.38 10.86 2.70
N LEU A 12 -1.30 10.55 3.61
CA LEU A 12 -1.83 11.52 4.57
C LEU A 12 -0.92 11.75 5.78
N ASN A 13 -0.01 10.81 6.06
CA ASN A 13 0.94 10.90 7.17
C ASN A 13 2.26 10.18 6.84
N MET A 14 3.29 10.46 7.64
CA MET A 14 4.61 9.85 7.49
C MET A 14 4.59 8.33 7.70
N ALA A 15 3.83 7.82 8.68
CA ALA A 15 3.84 6.39 9.00
C ALA A 15 3.40 5.52 7.81
N GLU A 16 2.31 5.89 7.13
CA GLU A 16 1.85 5.19 5.92
C GLU A 16 2.85 5.33 4.77
N ALA A 17 3.49 6.50 4.63
CA ALA A 17 4.50 6.74 3.60
C ALA A 17 5.75 5.87 3.81
N GLU A 18 6.17 5.68 5.07
CA GLU A 18 7.28 4.79 5.42
C GLU A 18 6.97 3.32 5.12
N LEU A 19 5.73 2.87 5.33
CA LEU A 19 5.30 1.53 4.93
C LEU A 19 5.36 1.37 3.40
N GLY A 20 4.94 2.38 2.63
CA GLY A 20 5.07 2.39 1.17
C GLY A 20 6.52 2.31 0.71
N ARG A 21 7.40 3.12 1.31
CA ARG A 21 8.84 3.10 1.04
C ARG A 21 9.44 1.73 1.34
N ALA A 22 9.17 1.18 2.52
CA ALA A 22 9.72 -0.11 2.94
C ALA A 22 9.33 -1.27 1.99
N GLN A 23 8.11 -1.24 1.45
CA GLN A 23 7.67 -2.23 0.46
C GLN A 23 8.47 -2.15 -0.84
N LEU A 24 8.73 -0.94 -1.33
CA LEU A 24 9.54 -0.73 -2.55
C LEU A 24 11.00 -1.09 -2.31
N GLU A 25 11.57 -0.70 -1.18
CA GLU A 25 12.95 -1.04 -0.80
C GLU A 25 13.14 -2.55 -0.66
N ALA A 26 12.15 -3.29 -0.17
CA ALA A 26 12.18 -4.75 -0.10
C ALA A 26 12.27 -5.43 -1.49
N MET A 27 11.88 -4.70 -2.54
CA MET A 27 11.95 -5.13 -3.94
C MET A 27 13.09 -4.42 -4.69
N GLU A 28 14.04 -3.84 -3.95
CA GLU A 28 15.23 -3.16 -4.46
C GLU A 28 14.94 -1.90 -5.30
N ILE A 29 13.74 -1.32 -5.17
CA ILE A 29 13.36 -0.07 -5.85
C ILE A 29 13.71 1.11 -4.94
N PRO A 30 14.60 2.03 -5.35
CA PRO A 30 14.94 3.20 -4.58
C PRO A 30 13.75 4.16 -4.48
N ALA A 31 13.39 4.55 -3.26
CA ALA A 31 12.26 5.41 -2.98
C ALA A 31 12.63 6.56 -2.05
N LEU A 32 12.11 7.75 -2.34
CA LEU A 32 12.33 8.96 -1.55
C LEU A 32 11.00 9.47 -1.01
N LEU A 33 10.98 9.86 0.27
CA LEU A 33 9.83 10.54 0.86
C LEU A 33 10.09 12.05 0.93
N VAL A 34 9.15 12.82 0.42
CA VAL A 34 9.16 14.28 0.49
C VAL A 34 7.86 14.71 1.18
N ALA A 35 7.98 15.20 2.42
CA ALA A 35 6.86 15.83 3.10
C ALA A 35 6.76 17.30 2.65
N ASP A 36 5.64 17.69 2.05
CA ASP A 36 5.41 19.08 1.68
C ASP A 36 4.87 19.86 2.88
N ASN A 37 5.73 20.10 3.86
CA ASN A 37 5.41 20.88 5.06
C ASN A 37 5.53 22.40 4.82
N CYS A 38 5.20 22.89 3.61
CA CYS A 38 5.20 24.30 3.24
C CYS A 38 4.18 25.12 4.06
N GLY A 39 4.46 25.33 5.34
CA GLY A 39 3.54 25.92 6.30
C GLY A 39 4.25 26.38 7.56
N GLY A 40 5.03 27.47 7.45
CA GLY A 40 5.45 28.22 8.62
C GLY A 40 4.27 28.55 9.55
N MET A 41 4.45 28.26 10.84
CA MET A 41 3.66 28.73 12.01
C MET A 41 2.24 28.18 12.27
N ARG A 42 1.72 27.15 11.59
CA ARG A 42 0.35 26.64 11.90
C ARG A 42 0.19 25.12 11.74
N PRO A 43 0.66 24.29 12.70
CA PRO A 43 0.56 22.82 12.63
C PRO A 43 -0.88 22.27 12.60
N HIS A 44 -1.88 23.06 13.00
CA HIS A 44 -3.28 22.63 13.06
C HIS A 44 -4.10 22.84 11.77
N MET A 45 -3.48 23.32 10.69
CA MET A 45 -4.14 23.54 9.39
C MET A 45 -3.38 22.89 8.21
N ASP A 46 -2.33 22.12 8.50
CA ASP A 46 -1.53 21.41 7.49
C ASP A 46 -2.20 20.07 7.12
N LEU A 47 -3.40 20.15 6.55
CA LEU A 47 -4.11 18.98 5.97
C LEU A 47 -3.85 18.86 4.46
N SER A 48 -3.04 19.73 3.89
CA SER A 48 -2.96 19.94 2.43
C SER A 48 -1.66 19.39 1.81
N GLY A 49 -0.58 19.23 2.59
CA GLY A 49 0.76 18.94 2.07
C GLY A 49 1.05 17.45 1.84
N GLY A 50 0.51 16.57 2.68
CA GLY A 50 0.76 15.12 2.59
C GLY A 50 2.25 14.74 2.55
N VAL A 51 2.51 13.46 2.31
CA VAL A 51 3.86 12.92 2.12
C VAL A 51 3.94 12.26 0.76
N HIS A 52 4.76 12.81 -0.12
CA HIS A 52 4.97 12.30 -1.47
C HIS A 52 6.00 11.19 -1.46
N LEU A 53 5.65 10.06 -2.07
CA LEU A 53 6.56 8.96 -2.37
C LEU A 53 7.03 9.09 -3.82
N LEU A 54 8.34 9.26 -3.98
CA LEU A 54 9.00 9.42 -5.26
C LEU A 54 9.87 8.20 -5.55
N VAL A 55 9.95 7.85 -6.83
CA VAL A 55 10.86 6.80 -7.36
C VAL A 55 11.46 7.28 -8.68
N PRO A 56 12.52 6.64 -9.18
CA PRO A 56 13.02 6.90 -10.52
C PRO A 56 11.93 6.71 -11.59
N ASP A 57 11.87 7.61 -12.56
CA ASP A 57 10.88 7.66 -13.64
C ASP A 57 10.81 6.34 -14.41
N HIS A 58 11.97 5.72 -14.65
CA HIS A 58 12.07 4.44 -15.33
C HIS A 58 11.48 3.25 -14.52
N GLU A 59 11.32 3.40 -13.21
CA GLU A 59 10.76 2.39 -12.30
C GLU A 59 9.34 2.73 -11.84
N ALA A 60 8.84 3.92 -12.18
CA ALA A 60 7.56 4.44 -11.69
C ALA A 60 6.37 3.51 -11.97
N THR A 61 6.33 2.92 -13.16
CA THR A 61 5.27 1.97 -13.55
C THR A 61 5.34 0.68 -12.73
N ALA A 62 6.54 0.13 -12.55
CA ALA A 62 6.74 -1.09 -11.77
C ALA A 62 6.40 -0.85 -10.28
N ALA A 63 6.90 0.25 -9.71
CA ALA A 63 6.64 0.63 -8.33
C ALA A 63 5.15 0.81 -8.04
N ARG A 64 4.38 1.42 -8.97
CA ARG A 64 2.92 1.56 -8.82
C ARG A 64 2.23 0.21 -8.78
N ALA A 65 2.54 -0.68 -9.72
CA ALA A 65 1.93 -2.01 -9.79
C ALA A 65 2.21 -2.83 -8.52
N LEU A 66 3.44 -2.76 -7.99
CA LEU A 66 3.83 -3.47 -6.77
C LEU A 66 3.09 -2.94 -5.54
N LEU A 67 2.89 -1.62 -5.43
CA LEU A 67 2.10 -1.01 -4.36
C LEU A 67 0.59 -1.30 -4.48
N GLU A 68 0.09 -1.61 -5.67
CA GLU A 68 -1.29 -2.06 -5.88
C GLU A 68 -1.45 -3.53 -5.50
N GLU A 69 -0.53 -4.39 -5.95
CA GLU A 69 -0.54 -5.83 -5.64
C GLU A 69 -0.37 -6.09 -4.13
N ALA A 70 0.47 -5.32 -3.46
CA ALA A 70 0.63 -5.41 -2.00
C ALA A 70 -0.58 -4.87 -1.23
N ALA A 71 -1.35 -3.93 -1.80
CA ALA A 71 -2.60 -3.45 -1.21
C ALA A 71 -3.74 -4.46 -1.36
N ASP A 72 -3.74 -5.24 -2.45
CA ASP A 72 -4.75 -6.28 -2.70
C ASP A 72 -4.47 -7.58 -1.93
N GLY A 73 -3.21 -7.82 -1.54
CA GLY A 73 -2.78 -9.05 -0.89
C GLY A 73 -3.03 -10.30 -1.77
N PRO A 74 -2.66 -11.51 -1.34
CA PRO A 74 -3.10 -12.70 -2.04
C PRO A 74 -4.62 -12.84 -1.89
N ALA A 75 -5.36 -12.39 -2.91
CA ALA A 75 -6.81 -12.51 -2.99
C ALA A 75 -7.20 -13.99 -3.01
N THR A 76 -7.42 -14.57 -1.83
CA THR A 76 -7.99 -15.92 -1.74
C THR A 76 -9.45 -15.83 -2.18
N PRO A 77 -9.91 -16.61 -3.17
CA PRO A 77 -11.25 -16.45 -3.73
C PRO A 77 -12.32 -16.82 -2.69
N ALA A 78 -13.54 -16.34 -2.91
CA ALA A 78 -14.71 -16.82 -2.16
C ALA A 78 -14.86 -18.34 -2.33
N TRP A 79 -15.36 -19.02 -1.29
CA TRP A 79 -15.45 -20.47 -1.25
C TRP A 79 -16.63 -20.93 -0.40
N THR A 80 -17.22 -22.06 -0.78
CA THR A 80 -18.25 -22.71 0.03
C THR A 80 -17.60 -23.66 1.03
N CYS A 81 -17.95 -23.53 2.30
CA CYS A 81 -17.40 -24.37 3.36
C CYS A 81 -17.85 -25.83 3.22
N PRO A 82 -16.93 -26.82 3.11
CA PRO A 82 -17.31 -28.23 3.01
C PRO A 82 -17.84 -28.80 4.34
N GLY A 83 -17.63 -28.10 5.47
CA GLY A 83 -18.11 -28.51 6.79
C GLY A 83 -19.57 -28.16 7.06
N CYS A 84 -20.03 -26.97 6.64
CA CYS A 84 -21.40 -26.49 6.94
C CYS A 84 -22.18 -25.97 5.72
N GLY A 85 -21.55 -25.84 4.55
CA GLY A 85 -22.19 -25.33 3.33
C GLY A 85 -22.27 -23.80 3.21
N GLU A 86 -21.69 -23.05 4.16
CA GLU A 86 -21.71 -21.58 4.17
C GLU A 86 -20.86 -20.97 3.03
N GLU A 87 -21.32 -19.86 2.45
CA GLU A 87 -20.55 -19.08 1.48
C GLU A 87 -19.60 -18.12 2.21
N ILE A 88 -18.30 -18.34 2.07
CA ILE A 88 -17.25 -17.53 2.69
C ILE A 88 -16.67 -16.58 1.66
N GLU A 89 -16.58 -15.31 2.02
CA GLU A 89 -16.03 -14.24 1.19
C GLU A 89 -14.53 -14.43 0.90
N ALA A 90 -14.06 -13.71 -0.11
CA ALA A 90 -12.64 -13.68 -0.44
C ALA A 90 -11.80 -13.12 0.72
N GLY A 91 -10.56 -13.59 0.86
CA GLY A 91 -9.62 -13.13 1.90
C GLY A 91 -9.64 -13.92 3.21
N PHE A 92 -10.56 -14.86 3.40
CA PHE A 92 -10.64 -15.66 4.63
C PHE A 92 -10.17 -17.10 4.44
N ALA A 93 -9.29 -17.55 5.34
CA ALA A 93 -8.81 -18.93 5.41
C ALA A 93 -9.67 -19.85 6.30
N ALA A 94 -10.55 -19.27 7.14
CA ALA A 94 -11.40 -20.01 8.06
C ALA A 94 -12.89 -19.64 7.90
N CYS A 95 -13.76 -20.64 8.05
CA CYS A 95 -15.21 -20.46 8.07
C CYS A 95 -15.65 -19.83 9.39
N TRP A 96 -16.33 -18.69 9.34
CA TRP A 96 -16.83 -18.00 10.53
C TRP A 96 -18.01 -18.74 11.21
N GLN A 97 -18.72 -19.59 10.48
CA GLN A 97 -19.86 -20.35 11.00
C GLN A 97 -19.45 -21.64 11.75
N CYS A 98 -18.48 -22.41 11.23
CA CYS A 98 -18.12 -23.71 11.80
C CYS A 98 -16.64 -23.87 12.17
N GLY A 99 -15.79 -22.88 11.88
CA GLY A 99 -14.36 -22.93 12.19
C GLY A 99 -13.52 -23.81 11.26
N PHE A 100 -14.08 -24.37 10.18
CA PHE A 100 -13.32 -25.13 9.20
C PHE A 100 -12.26 -24.25 8.52
N ALA A 101 -11.00 -24.66 8.55
CA ALA A 101 -9.89 -23.98 7.87
C ALA A 101 -9.58 -24.65 6.54
N ARG A 102 -9.58 -23.88 5.45
CA ARG A 102 -9.05 -24.32 4.16
C ARG A 102 -7.53 -24.11 4.17
N SER A 103 -6.76 -25.19 4.03
CA SER A 103 -5.30 -25.16 3.91
C SER A 103 -4.87 -25.14 2.45
#